data_AF-A0A377DUS8-F1
#
_entry.id   AF-A0A377DUS8-F1
#
_cell.length_a   1.000
_cell.length_b   1.000
_cell.length_c   1.000
_cell.angle_alpha   90.00
_cell.angle_beta   90.00
_cell.angle_gamma   90.00
#
_symmetry.space_group_name_H-M   'P 1'
#
loop_
_entity.id
_entity.type
_entity.pdbx_description
1 polymer ?
#
loop_
_entity_poly.entity_id
_entity_poly.type
_entity_poly.pdbx_seq_one_letter_code
_entity_poly.pdbx_strand_id
1 'polypeptide(L)'
;MNNPAMTIKGEQAKKQLIAAALAQFGEYGMNATTREIAAQAGQNIAAITYYFGSKEDLYLACAQWIADFIGEQFRPHAEEAERLFAQPQPDRAAIRELILRGLQEHD
;
A
#
# COMPACT_ATOMS: atom_id res chain seq x y z
N MET A 1 -4.08 -25.68 -16.07
CA MET A 1 -4.45 -24.31 -16.47
C MET A 1 -3.53 -23.37 -15.71
N ASN A 2 -2.54 -22.75 -16.36
CA ASN A 2 -1.65 -21.81 -15.67
C ASN A 2 -2.44 -20.55 -15.33
N ASN A 3 -2.52 -20.21 -14.05
CA ASN A 3 -3.05 -18.94 -13.58
C ASN A 3 -1.98 -17.86 -13.86
N PRO A 4 -2.13 -16.96 -14.86
CA PRO A 4 -1.14 -15.92 -15.13
C PRO A 4 -0.91 -14.98 -13.94
N ALA A 5 -1.82 -14.93 -12.95
CA ALA A 5 -1.59 -14.23 -11.68
C ALA A 5 -0.40 -14.79 -10.86
N MET A 6 0.00 -16.05 -11.07
CA MET A 6 1.18 -16.66 -10.42
C MET A 6 2.45 -16.56 -11.29
N THR A 7 2.41 -15.79 -12.37
CA THR A 7 3.59 -15.53 -13.20
C THR A 7 4.19 -14.18 -12.84
N ILE A 8 5.51 -14.06 -12.95
CA ILE A 8 6.24 -12.79 -12.74
C ILE A 8 5.60 -11.65 -13.55
N LYS A 9 5.17 -11.93 -14.79
CA LYS A 9 4.51 -10.94 -15.65
C LYS A 9 3.15 -10.50 -15.10
N GLY A 10 2.35 -11.42 -14.59
CA GLY A 10 1.04 -11.10 -14.01
C GLY A 10 1.16 -10.31 -12.71
N GLU A 11 2.11 -10.67 -11.85
CA GLU A 11 2.42 -9.90 -10.64
C GLU A 11 2.88 -8.48 -10.98
N GLN A 12 3.72 -8.33 -12.01
CA GLN A 12 4.18 -7.01 -12.43
C GLN A 12 3.04 -6.16 -13.02
N ALA A 13 2.15 -6.75 -13.82
CA ALA A 13 0.96 -6.07 -14.32
C ALA A 13 0.03 -5.65 -13.17
N LYS A 14 -0.17 -6.51 -12.16
CA LYS A 14 -0.96 -6.20 -10.97
C LYS A 14 -0.36 -5.02 -10.19
N LYS A 15 0.97 -5.00 -10.01
CA LYS A 15 1.68 -3.88 -9.36
C LYS A 15 1.54 -2.56 -10.13
N GLN A 16 1.67 -2.60 -11.45
CA GLN A 16 1.49 -1.41 -12.30
C GLN A 16 0.07 -0.84 -12.21
N LEU A 17 -0.95 -1.71 -12.19
CA LEU A 17 -2.34 -1.31 -12.00
C LEU A 17 -2.58 -0.67 -10.63
N ILE A 18 -2.01 -1.22 -9.55
CA ILE A 18 -2.08 -0.61 -8.22
C ILE A 18 -1.41 0.78 -8.21
N ALA A 19 -0.21 0.91 -8.77
CA ALA A 19 0.49 2.20 -8.80
C ALA A 19 -0.31 3.28 -9.56
N ALA A 20 -0.88 2.94 -10.72
CA ALA A 20 -1.72 3.85 -11.49
C ALA A 20 -3.03 4.18 -10.77
N ALA A 21 -3.65 3.19 -10.13
CA ALA A 21 -4.87 3.36 -9.37
C ALA A 21 -4.67 4.25 -8.14
N LEU A 22 -3.56 4.10 -7.41
CA LEU A 22 -3.19 4.99 -6.30
C LEU A 22 -3.09 6.45 -6.74
N ALA A 23 -2.44 6.72 -7.88
CA ALA A 23 -2.34 8.06 -8.42
C ALA A 23 -3.71 8.63 -8.83
N GLN A 24 -4.51 7.85 -9.56
CA GLN A 24 -5.82 8.30 -10.05
C GLN A 24 -6.85 8.46 -8.93
N PHE A 25 -6.92 7.51 -8.00
CA PHE A 25 -7.80 7.60 -6.84
C PHE A 25 -7.34 8.67 -5.84
N GLY A 26 -6.03 8.89 -5.71
CA GLY A 26 -5.49 9.96 -4.87
C GLY A 26 -5.91 11.35 -5.36
N GLU A 27 -5.90 11.57 -6.67
CA GLU A 27 -6.27 12.86 -7.26
C GLU A 27 -7.79 13.05 -7.42
N TYR A 28 -8.49 12.01 -7.90
CA TYR A 28 -9.88 12.13 -8.33
C TYR A 28 -10.88 11.38 -7.44
N GLY A 29 -10.41 10.65 -6.42
CA GLY A 29 -11.24 9.76 -5.63
C GLY A 29 -11.99 8.75 -6.51
N MET A 30 -13.20 8.38 -6.09
CA MET A 30 -14.06 7.46 -6.86
C MET A 30 -14.54 8.00 -8.22
N ASN A 31 -14.16 9.21 -8.65
CA ASN A 31 -14.43 9.67 -10.01
C ASN A 31 -13.42 9.14 -11.05
N ALA A 32 -12.25 8.66 -10.62
CA ALA A 32 -11.25 8.04 -11.50
C ALA A 32 -11.86 6.91 -12.36
N THR A 33 -11.60 6.87 -13.67
CA THR A 33 -12.14 5.79 -14.50
C THR A 33 -11.18 4.61 -14.61
N THR A 34 -11.72 3.39 -14.70
CA THR A 34 -10.90 2.18 -14.95
C THR A 34 -10.13 2.26 -16.27
N ARG A 35 -10.65 3.01 -17.24
CA ARG A 35 -9.98 3.28 -18.52
C ARG A 35 -8.72 4.13 -18.33
N GLU A 36 -8.79 5.21 -17.58
CA GLU A 36 -7.64 6.07 -17.29
C GLU A 36 -6.58 5.33 -16.47
N ILE A 37 -7.01 4.57 -15.47
CA ILE A 37 -6.13 3.73 -14.66
C ILE A 37 -5.39 2.71 -15.53
N ALA A 38 -6.11 1.96 -16.38
CA ALA A 38 -5.51 0.96 -17.26
C ALA A 38 -4.55 1.60 -18.27
N ALA A 39 -4.93 2.74 -18.85
CA ALA A 39 -4.08 3.49 -19.78
C ALA A 39 -2.79 3.97 -19.11
N GLN A 40 -2.88 4.55 -17.91
CA GLN A 40 -1.72 5.00 -17.14
C GLN A 40 -0.82 3.83 -16.71
N ALA A 41 -1.40 2.67 -16.38
CA ALA A 41 -0.65 1.46 -16.06
C ALA A 41 0.02 0.80 -17.29
N GLY A 42 -0.33 1.21 -18.52
CA GLY A 42 0.08 0.52 -19.74
C GLY A 42 -0.50 -0.89 -19.87
N GLN A 43 -1.66 -1.13 -19.26
CA GLN A 43 -2.32 -2.44 -19.21
C GLN A 43 -3.65 -2.43 -19.96
N ASN A 44 -4.10 -3.63 -20.38
CA ASN A 44 -5.44 -3.78 -20.95
C ASN A 44 -6.50 -3.54 -19.86
N ILE A 45 -7.57 -2.81 -20.16
CA ILE A 45 -8.68 -2.55 -19.22
C ILE A 45 -9.29 -3.84 -18.65
N ALA A 46 -9.32 -4.93 -19.41
CA ALA A 46 -9.80 -6.24 -18.96
C ALA A 46 -8.94 -6.83 -17.82
N ALA A 47 -7.69 -6.39 -17.68
CA ALA A 47 -6.81 -6.81 -16.59
C ALA A 47 -7.32 -6.34 -15.22
N ILE A 48 -8.06 -5.23 -15.16
CA ILE A 48 -8.64 -4.76 -13.88
C ILE A 48 -9.68 -5.76 -13.39
N THR A 49 -10.65 -6.11 -14.24
CA THR A 49 -11.67 -7.12 -13.91
C THR A 49 -11.04 -8.48 -13.63
N TYR A 50 -9.98 -8.85 -14.36
CA TYR A 50 -9.29 -10.12 -14.17
C TYR A 50 -8.56 -10.23 -12.82
N TYR A 51 -7.82 -9.19 -12.40
CA TYR A 51 -7.00 -9.24 -11.18
C TYR A 51 -7.73 -8.79 -9.92
N PHE A 52 -8.72 -7.91 -10.06
CA PHE A 52 -9.39 -7.26 -8.93
C PHE A 52 -10.90 -7.49 -8.92
N GLY A 53 -11.53 -7.78 -10.06
CA GLY A 53 -12.98 -7.97 -10.15
C GLY A 53 -13.70 -6.68 -10.55
N SER A 54 -13.66 -5.67 -9.68
CA SER A 54 -14.33 -4.38 -9.89
C SER A 54 -13.42 -3.17 -9.65
N LYS A 55 -13.93 -1.97 -9.90
CA LYS A 55 -13.24 -0.71 -9.58
C LYS A 55 -13.17 -0.51 -8.07
N GLU A 56 -14.24 -0.89 -7.37
CA GLU A 56 -14.36 -0.84 -5.91
C GLU A 56 -13.37 -1.80 -5.26
N ASP A 57 -13.21 -3.01 -5.81
CA ASP A 57 -12.23 -3.97 -5.33
C ASP A 57 -10.79 -3.50 -5.61
N LEU A 58 -10.56 -2.84 -6.76
CA LEU A 58 -9.27 -2.20 -7.03
C LEU A 58 -8.99 -1.06 -6.05
N TYR A 59 -10.00 -0.28 -5.67
CA TYR A 59 -9.88 0.76 -4.65
C TYR A 59 -9.52 0.17 -3.28
N LEU A 60 -10.19 -0.92 -2.87
CA LEU A 60 -9.85 -1.65 -1.65
C LEU A 60 -8.44 -2.25 -1.71
N ALA A 61 -8.02 -2.77 -2.86
CA ALA A 61 -6.67 -3.28 -3.05
C ALA A 61 -5.61 -2.15 -2.92
N CYS A 62 -5.93 -0.92 -3.32
CA CYS A 62 -5.08 0.24 -3.08
C CYS A 62 -5.01 0.57 -1.58
N ALA A 63 -6.16 0.56 -0.88
CA ALA A 63 -6.19 0.77 0.57
C ALA A 63 -5.37 -0.29 1.33
N GLN A 64 -5.48 -1.56 0.93
CA GLN A 64 -4.67 -2.64 1.49
C GLN A 64 -3.18 -2.41 1.22
N TRP A 65 -2.81 -2.03 -0.01
CA TRP A 65 -1.43 -1.73 -0.35
C TRP A 65 -0.85 -0.59 0.51
N ILE A 66 -1.63 0.47 0.74
CA ILE A 66 -1.23 1.58 1.62
C ILE A 66 -1.06 1.09 3.06
N ALA A 67 -2.02 0.30 3.57
CA ALA A 67 -1.96 -0.24 4.92
C ALA A 67 -0.74 -1.16 5.12
N ASP A 68 -0.45 -2.03 4.15
CA ASP A 68 0.72 -2.91 4.17
C ASP A 68 2.02 -2.09 4.11
N PHE A 69 2.08 -1.08 3.24
CA PHE A 69 3.23 -0.19 3.12
C PHE A 69 3.50 0.54 4.44
N ILE A 70 2.50 1.21 5.01
CA ILE A 70 2.62 1.90 6.31
C ILE A 70 2.98 0.90 7.40
N GLY A 71 2.31 -0.26 7.45
CA GLY A 71 2.57 -1.30 8.44
C GLY A 71 4.03 -1.77 8.41
N GLU A 72 4.57 -2.08 7.24
CA GLU A 72 5.97 -2.51 7.09
C GLU A 72 6.97 -1.41 7.45
N GLN A 73 6.71 -0.15 7.05
CA GLN A 73 7.59 0.98 7.41
C GLN A 73 7.58 1.26 8.91
N PHE A 74 6.41 1.19 9.55
CA PHE A 74 6.27 1.52 10.98
C PHE A 74 6.52 0.35 11.93
N ARG A 75 6.59 -0.89 11.43
CA ARG A 75 6.78 -2.09 12.28
C ARG A 75 7.99 -1.99 13.21
N PRO A 76 9.21 -1.58 12.78
CA PRO A 76 10.35 -1.48 13.69
C PRO A 76 10.10 -0.50 14.84
N HIS A 77 9.44 0.62 14.55
CA HIS A 77 9.07 1.63 15.53
C HIS A 77 7.99 1.12 16.49
N ALA A 78 7.00 0.37 15.98
CA ALA A 78 5.96 -0.26 16.80
C ALA A 78 6.54 -1.33 17.75
N GLU A 79 7.43 -2.20 17.26
CA GLU A 79 8.11 -3.22 18.07
C GLU A 79 9.03 -2.58 19.13
N GLU A 80 9.67 -1.45 18.83
CA GLU A 80 10.44 -0.69 19.82
C GLU A 80 9.52 -0.04 20.86
N ALA A 81 8.38 0.53 20.44
CA ALA A 81 7.39 1.08 21.35
C ALA A 81 6.87 0.02 22.32
N GLU A 82 6.47 -1.14 21.81
CA GLU A 82 6.00 -2.28 22.62
C GLU A 82 7.04 -2.70 23.66
N ARG A 83 8.32 -2.80 23.27
CA ARG A 83 9.42 -3.12 24.19
C ARG A 83 9.64 -2.05 25.25
N LEU A 84 9.51 -0.76 24.91
CA LEU A 84 9.61 0.34 25.87
C LEU A 84 8.45 0.33 26.87
N PHE A 85 7.22 0.14 26.40
CA PHE A 85 6.03 0.12 27.24
C PHE A 85 5.92 -1.14 28.12
N ALA A 86 6.58 -2.24 27.76
CA ALA A 86 6.65 -3.44 28.57
C ALA A 86 7.57 -3.31 29.81
N GLN A 87 8.36 -2.22 29.92
CA GLN A 87 9.24 -2.00 31.07
C GLN A 87 8.46 -1.59 32.32
N PRO A 88 8.90 -1.98 33.55
CA PRO A 88 8.23 -1.60 34.79
C PRO A 88 8.08 -0.08 34.99
N GLN A 89 9.04 0.68 34.47
CA GLN A 89 9.00 2.14 34.43
C GLN A 89 9.53 2.61 33.06
N PRO A 90 8.64 2.86 32.08
CA PRO A 90 9.04 3.28 30.74
C PRO A 90 9.79 4.62 30.76
N ASP A 91 10.93 4.69 30.07
CA ASP A 91 11.72 5.91 29.95
C ASP A 91 11.07 6.92 29.01
N ARG A 92 10.69 8.08 29.57
CA ARG A 92 10.08 9.19 28.81
C ARG A 92 11.02 9.78 27.77
N ALA A 93 12.33 9.78 28.01
CA ALA A 93 13.31 10.28 27.04
C ALA A 93 13.35 9.37 25.81
N ALA A 94 13.42 8.05 26.03
CA ALA A 94 13.38 7.05 24.97
C ALA A 94 12.06 7.08 24.18
N ILE A 95 10.91 7.24 24.85
CA ILE A 95 9.61 7.40 24.18
C ILE A 95 9.61 8.65 23.28
N ARG A 96 10.11 9.79 23.78
CA ARG A 96 10.19 11.02 22.99
C ARG A 96 11.10 10.85 21.78
N GLU A 97 12.25 10.20 21.95
CA GLU A 97 13.18 9.93 20.86
C GLU A 97 12.58 9.01 19.80
N LEU A 98 11.84 7.98 20.22
CA LEU A 98 11.12 7.09 19.31
C LEU A 98 10.06 7.84 18.49
N ILE A 99 9.27 8.71 19.12
CA ILE A 99 8.27 9.53 18.42
C ILE A 99 8.96 10.44 17.39
N LEU A 100 10.09 11.07 17.75
CA LEU A 100 10.80 11.95 16.82
C LEU A 100 11.38 11.19 15.63
N ARG A 101 11.96 10.00 15.86
CA ARG A 101 12.47 9.14 14.79
C ARG A 101 11.36 8.67 13.85
N GLY A 102 10.23 8.21 14.40
CA GLY A 102 9.07 7.78 13.61
C GLY A 102 8.40 8.90 12.79
N LEU A 103 8.69 10.17 13.09
CA LEU A 103 8.21 11.34 12.33
C LEU A 103 9.23 11.87 11.31
N GLN A 104 10.48 11.39 11.32
CA GLN A 104 11.59 11.92 10.52
C GLN A 104 12.00 11.03 9.33
N GLU A 105 11.50 9.80 9.22
CA GLU A 105 11.81 8.92 8.09
C GLU A 105 10.83 9.13 6.94
N HIS A 106 11.17 9.95 5.94
CA HIS A 106 10.67 9.85 4.56
C HIS A 106 11.58 10.64 3.60
N ASP A 107 12.57 9.95 3.01
CA ASP A 107 13.13 10.26 1.68
C ASP A 107 12.90 9.05 0.77
#